data_AF-A0AAV9AU41-F1
#
_entry.id   AF-A0AAV9AU41-F1
#
_cell.length_a   1.000
_cell.length_b   1.000
_cell.length_c   1.000
_cell.angle_alpha   90.00
_cell.angle_beta   90.00
_cell.angle_gamma   90.00
#
_symmetry.space_group_name_H-M   'P 1'
#
loop_
_entity.id
_entity.type
_entity.pdbx_description
1 polymer ?
#
loop_
_entity_poly.entity_id
_entity_poly.type
_entity_poly.pdbx_seq_one_letter_code
_entity_poly.pdbx_strand_id
1 'polypeptide(L)'
;MGWSHPDISLDDLLKLIRGFVDILILACGYQSSGECAVWDAENVKRAVEWGLFFEEVFRRLRDLNMYDESVKELDDALLKLTSNPHFPQGIKHISSSTLTRARSFILEHFIQTLPLNDGHLKAILTTIIEMDIDDLARKEHDVGSYFDKLMVQITSLNLMPSERGLVKGSTSSTWRAGCFSGDQAEPVPCGYPGLRDPHRNSKRDNKEDNGENHSKSIIIELLKRQTGVACISLLGMGLDILSEIATRNNSLGSETLSSEESSSTDIDVM
;
A
#
# COMPACT_ATOMS: atom_id res chain seq x y z
N MET A 1 -31.69 0.99 24.89
CA MET A 1 -30.23 1.17 24.85
C MET A 1 -29.63 -0.21 25.03
N GLY A 2 -29.03 -0.76 23.98
CA GLY A 2 -28.29 -2.03 23.98
C GLY A 2 -26.78 -1.84 24.25
N TRP A 3 -26.33 -0.59 24.42
CA TRP A 3 -24.98 -0.25 24.83
C TRP A 3 -24.67 -0.70 26.26
N SER A 4 -23.62 -1.49 26.44
CA SER A 4 -23.25 -2.08 27.73
C SER A 4 -21.74 -2.12 28.00
N HIS A 5 -20.91 -1.33 27.28
CA HIS A 5 -19.47 -1.30 27.52
C HIS A 5 -19.14 -0.72 28.93
N PRO A 6 -18.27 -1.39 29.72
CA PRO A 6 -18.05 -1.03 31.13
C PRO A 6 -17.28 0.28 31.31
N ASP A 7 -16.34 0.57 30.42
CA ASP A 7 -15.36 1.66 30.63
C ASP A 7 -15.68 2.96 29.88
N ILE A 8 -16.60 2.94 28.91
CA ILE A 8 -16.88 4.11 28.05
C ILE A 8 -18.35 4.14 27.64
N SER A 9 -18.95 5.34 27.70
CA SER A 9 -20.30 5.55 27.19
C SER A 9 -20.29 5.62 25.65
N LEU A 10 -21.42 5.31 25.00
CA LEU A 10 -21.54 5.46 23.55
C LEU A 10 -21.28 6.90 23.10
N ASP A 11 -21.79 7.88 23.84
CA ASP A 11 -21.60 9.31 23.52
C ASP A 11 -20.13 9.73 23.59
N ASP A 12 -19.41 9.29 24.63
CA ASP A 12 -17.98 9.59 24.76
C ASP A 12 -17.14 8.87 23.70
N LEU A 13 -17.49 7.62 23.37
CA LEU A 13 -16.84 6.91 22.27
C LEU A 13 -17.05 7.64 20.93
N LEU A 14 -18.24 8.16 20.67
CA LEU A 14 -18.51 8.95 19.47
C LEU A 14 -17.73 10.28 19.44
N LYS A 15 -17.48 10.92 20.59
CA LYS A 15 -16.59 12.09 20.65
C LYS A 15 -15.16 11.74 20.29
N LEU A 16 -14.65 10.61 20.80
CA LEU A 16 -13.32 10.12 20.43
C LEU A 16 -13.24 9.78 18.94
N ILE A 17 -14.26 9.14 18.38
CA ILE A 17 -14.32 8.82 16.94
C ILE A 17 -14.32 10.09 16.08
N ARG A 18 -14.98 11.17 16.53
CA ARG A 18 -14.89 12.47 15.84
C ARG A 18 -13.47 13.03 15.85
N GLY A 19 -12.78 12.98 16.99
CA GLY A 19 -11.37 13.37 17.05
C GLY A 19 -10.48 12.49 16.16
N PHE A 20 -10.79 11.20 16.06
CA PHE A 20 -10.08 10.28 15.16
C PHE A 20 -10.29 10.64 13.69
N VAL A 21 -11.52 11.00 13.32
CA VAL A 21 -11.84 11.56 12.00
C VAL A 21 -11.01 12.81 11.71
N ASP A 22 -10.89 13.74 12.68
CA ASP A 22 -10.07 14.94 12.51
C ASP A 22 -8.58 14.59 12.29
N ILE A 23 -8.05 13.60 13.02
CA ILE A 23 -6.68 13.07 12.81
C ILE A 23 -6.52 12.53 11.39
N LEU A 24 -7.48 11.75 10.88
CA LEU A 24 -7.42 11.20 9.53
C LEU A 24 -7.46 12.29 8.45
N ILE A 25 -8.27 13.33 8.64
CA ILE A 25 -8.32 14.48 7.73
C ILE A 25 -6.94 15.16 7.69
N LEU A 26 -6.33 15.40 8.85
CA LEU A 26 -5.00 15.98 8.93
C LEU A 26 -3.92 15.05 8.37
N ALA A 27 -4.10 13.73 8.53
CA ALA A 27 -3.20 12.72 7.99
C ALA A 27 -3.23 12.69 6.47
N CYS A 28 -4.26 13.22 5.80
CA CYS A 28 -4.29 13.43 4.33
C CYS A 28 -3.35 14.54 3.85
N GLY A 29 -2.68 15.27 4.75
CA GLY A 29 -1.56 16.15 4.43
C GLY A 29 -1.89 17.64 4.37
N TYR A 30 -3.14 18.05 4.60
CA TYR A 30 -3.53 19.46 4.64
C TYR A 30 -4.38 19.79 5.86
N GLN A 31 -4.15 20.98 6.41
CA GLN A 31 -4.99 21.58 7.45
C GLN A 31 -6.14 22.36 6.81
N SER A 32 -7.16 22.72 7.60
CA SER A 32 -8.29 23.53 7.14
C SER A 32 -7.90 24.91 6.58
N SER A 33 -6.69 25.40 6.89
CA SER A 33 -6.11 26.62 6.31
C SER A 33 -5.60 26.45 4.88
N GLY A 34 -5.48 25.21 4.39
CA GLY A 34 -4.81 24.88 3.12
C GLY A 34 -3.30 24.69 3.23
N GLU A 35 -2.72 24.90 4.42
CA GLU A 35 -1.30 24.62 4.68
C GLU A 35 -1.05 23.11 4.81
N CYS A 36 0.17 22.69 4.50
CA CYS A 36 0.59 21.30 4.71
C CYS A 36 0.51 20.95 6.20
N ALA A 37 -0.13 19.82 6.52
CA ALA A 37 -0.11 19.28 7.87
C ALA A 37 1.31 18.80 8.20
N VAL A 38 1.89 19.38 9.25
CA VAL A 38 3.22 18.99 9.74
C VAL A 38 3.07 17.83 10.72
N TRP A 39 3.68 16.71 10.38
CA TRP A 39 3.69 15.49 11.18
C TRP A 39 5.13 15.16 11.55
N ASP A 40 5.51 15.55 12.77
CA ASP A 40 6.76 15.10 13.39
C ASP A 40 6.61 13.70 13.99
N ALA A 41 7.73 13.12 14.42
CA ALA A 41 7.79 11.78 14.98
C ALA A 41 6.81 11.58 16.17
N GLU A 42 6.72 12.59 17.04
CA GLU A 42 5.87 12.52 18.24
C GLU A 42 4.38 12.55 17.89
N ASN A 43 3.97 13.39 16.94
CA ASN A 43 2.59 13.45 16.48
C ASN A 43 2.20 12.22 15.66
N VAL A 44 3.11 11.65 14.86
CA VAL A 44 2.91 10.34 14.20
C VAL A 44 2.69 9.27 15.26
N LYS A 45 3.56 9.20 16.27
CA LYS A 45 3.45 8.21 17.37
C LYS A 45 2.08 8.29 18.05
N ARG A 46 1.66 9.49 18.44
CA ARG A 46 0.35 9.71 19.08
C ARG A 46 -0.82 9.32 18.20
N ALA A 47 -0.76 9.59 16.89
CA ALA A 47 -1.80 9.16 15.96
C ALA A 47 -1.89 7.63 15.92
N VAL A 48 -0.76 6.94 15.83
CA VAL A 48 -0.73 5.46 15.83
C VAL A 48 -1.23 4.89 17.17
N GLU A 49 -0.89 5.52 18.30
CA GLU A 49 -1.41 5.18 19.63
C GLU A 49 -2.93 5.39 19.75
N TRP A 50 -3.49 6.41 19.09
CA TRP A 50 -4.94 6.54 18.96
C TRP A 50 -5.54 5.37 18.18
N GLY A 51 -4.90 4.96 17.09
CA GLY A 51 -5.27 3.74 16.37
C GLY A 51 -5.26 2.51 17.27
N LEU A 52 -4.19 2.32 18.06
CA LEU A 52 -4.07 1.23 19.06
C LEU A 52 -5.23 1.23 20.05
N PHE A 53 -5.57 2.40 20.58
CA PHE A 53 -6.66 2.56 21.53
C PHE A 53 -7.99 2.05 20.95
N PHE A 54 -8.34 2.47 19.74
CA PHE A 54 -9.57 1.99 19.10
C PHE A 54 -9.53 0.49 18.88
N GLU A 55 -8.45 -0.04 18.30
CA GLU A 55 -8.36 -1.49 18.07
C GLU A 55 -8.57 -2.29 19.36
N GLU A 56 -8.03 -1.84 20.49
CA GLU A 56 -8.24 -2.48 21.79
C GLU A 56 -9.69 -2.38 22.30
N VAL A 57 -10.32 -1.21 22.18
CA VAL A 57 -11.75 -1.04 22.53
C VAL A 57 -12.63 -1.96 21.69
N PHE A 58 -12.40 -2.00 20.37
CA PHE A 58 -13.19 -2.80 19.44
C PHE A 58 -12.90 -4.30 19.54
N ARG A 59 -11.66 -4.68 19.90
CA ARG A 59 -11.32 -6.07 20.22
C ARG A 59 -12.13 -6.56 21.42
N ARG A 60 -12.20 -5.79 22.51
CA ARG A 60 -13.02 -6.14 23.69
C ARG A 60 -14.50 -6.28 23.37
N LEU A 61 -15.03 -5.37 22.53
CA LEU A 61 -16.42 -5.44 22.07
C LEU A 61 -16.71 -6.69 21.23
N ARG A 62 -15.71 -7.25 20.54
CA ARG A 62 -15.87 -8.42 19.67
C ARG A 62 -15.62 -9.75 20.37
N ASP A 63 -14.66 -9.78 21.29
CA ASP A 63 -14.23 -11.02 21.96
C ASP A 63 -15.29 -11.57 22.93
N LEU A 64 -16.23 -10.72 23.36
CA LEU A 64 -17.30 -11.09 24.27
C LEU A 64 -18.64 -11.05 23.53
N ASN A 65 -19.22 -12.22 23.29
CA ASN A 65 -20.56 -12.40 22.68
C ASN A 65 -21.69 -11.59 23.39
N MET A 66 -21.41 -11.02 24.55
CA MET A 66 -22.32 -10.19 25.33
C MET A 66 -22.50 -8.77 24.76
N TYR A 67 -21.67 -8.35 23.79
CA TYR A 67 -21.70 -7.00 23.23
C TYR A 67 -22.24 -6.90 21.80
N ASP A 68 -22.82 -7.97 21.25
CA ASP A 68 -23.38 -7.96 19.88
C ASP A 68 -24.40 -6.83 19.66
N GLU A 69 -25.24 -6.55 20.67
CA GLU A 69 -26.18 -5.43 20.63
C GLU A 69 -25.47 -4.07 20.69
N SER A 70 -24.39 -3.95 21.47
CA SER A 70 -23.58 -2.74 21.55
C SER A 70 -22.85 -2.44 20.24
N VAL A 71 -22.32 -3.46 19.56
CA VAL A 71 -21.69 -3.29 18.23
C VAL A 71 -22.70 -2.81 17.20
N LYS A 72 -23.91 -3.40 17.18
CA LYS A 72 -25.00 -2.95 16.30
C LYS A 72 -25.42 -1.52 16.58
N GLU A 73 -25.63 -1.17 17.85
CA GLU A 73 -26.00 0.20 18.23
C GLU A 73 -24.92 1.22 17.86
N LEU A 74 -23.64 0.84 17.96
CA LEU A 74 -22.52 1.67 17.54
C LEU A 74 -22.47 1.85 16.02
N ASP A 75 -22.64 0.77 15.23
CA ASP A 75 -22.68 0.89 13.77
C ASP A 75 -23.87 1.73 13.29
N ASP A 76 -25.02 1.63 13.95
CA ASP A 76 -26.17 2.53 13.68
C ASP A 76 -25.85 3.99 14.01
N ALA A 77 -25.12 4.24 15.10
CA ALA A 77 -24.69 5.58 15.47
C ALA A 77 -23.63 6.14 14.50
N LEU A 78 -22.69 5.31 14.04
CA LEU A 78 -21.71 5.64 13.02
C LEU A 78 -22.38 5.96 11.68
N LEU A 79 -23.39 5.17 11.28
CA LEU A 79 -24.17 5.45 10.07
C LEU A 79 -24.85 6.82 10.13
N LYS A 80 -25.40 7.19 11.29
CA LYS A 80 -25.97 8.53 11.49
C LYS A 80 -24.90 9.62 11.42
N LEU A 81 -23.72 9.39 11.99
CA LEU A 81 -22.59 10.31 11.93
C LEU A 81 -22.12 10.56 10.49
N THR A 82 -21.94 9.49 9.71
CA THR A 82 -21.43 9.54 8.32
C THR A 82 -22.48 9.99 7.30
N SER A 83 -23.77 9.97 7.68
CA SER A 83 -24.87 10.49 6.86
C SER A 83 -24.91 12.02 6.78
N ASN A 84 -24.14 12.74 7.60
CA ASN A 84 -24.05 14.20 7.51
C ASN A 84 -23.46 14.61 6.14
N PRO A 85 -24.12 15.52 5.39
CA PRO A 85 -23.60 16.02 4.11
C PRO A 85 -22.19 16.63 4.18
N HIS A 86 -21.79 17.16 5.33
CA HIS A 86 -20.48 17.76 5.56
C HIS A 86 -19.43 16.74 6.03
N PHE A 87 -19.81 15.47 6.20
CA PHE A 87 -18.86 14.43 6.55
C PHE A 87 -17.87 14.21 5.40
N PRO A 88 -16.56 14.05 5.66
CA PRO A 88 -15.59 13.91 4.58
C PRO A 88 -15.84 12.62 3.77
N GLN A 89 -16.03 12.77 2.46
CA GLN A 89 -16.48 11.67 1.61
C GLN A 89 -15.45 10.53 1.50
N GLY A 90 -14.15 10.86 1.59
CA GLY A 90 -13.07 9.86 1.55
C GLY A 90 -13.09 8.84 2.69
N ILE A 91 -13.70 9.20 3.83
CA ILE A 91 -13.77 8.35 5.04
C ILE A 91 -15.21 8.02 5.44
N LYS A 92 -16.18 8.24 4.55
CA LYS A 92 -17.61 7.99 4.80
C LYS A 92 -17.94 6.54 5.17
N HIS A 93 -17.05 5.61 4.87
CA HIS A 93 -17.18 4.19 5.12
C HIS A 93 -16.68 3.74 6.52
N ILE A 94 -16.44 4.68 7.45
CA ILE A 94 -16.09 4.34 8.83
C ILE A 94 -17.21 3.51 9.48
N SER A 95 -16.82 2.39 10.05
CA SER A 95 -17.66 1.41 10.77
C SER A 95 -16.86 0.79 11.91
N SER A 96 -17.51 -0.01 12.75
CA SER A 96 -16.84 -0.84 13.77
C SER A 96 -15.75 -1.74 13.15
N SER A 97 -15.99 -2.26 11.94
CA SER A 97 -15.04 -3.06 11.18
C SER A 97 -13.80 -2.26 10.77
N THR A 98 -13.98 -1.02 10.33
CA THR A 98 -12.90 -0.08 9.99
C THR A 98 -12.07 0.25 11.22
N LEU A 99 -12.73 0.56 12.35
CA LEU A 99 -12.08 0.96 13.59
C LEU A 99 -11.34 -0.20 14.29
N THR A 100 -11.67 -1.45 13.96
CA THR A 100 -10.88 -2.61 14.40
C THR A 100 -9.52 -2.71 13.69
N ARG A 101 -9.33 -1.94 12.61
CA ARG A 101 -8.06 -1.81 11.88
C ARG A 101 -7.56 -0.37 11.88
N ALA A 102 -7.90 0.39 12.93
CA ALA A 102 -7.67 1.82 13.01
C ALA A 102 -6.20 2.23 12.81
N ARG A 103 -5.22 1.43 13.28
CA ARG A 103 -3.81 1.71 13.02
C ARG A 103 -3.51 1.68 11.53
N SER A 104 -3.88 0.60 10.86
CA SER A 104 -3.66 0.43 9.42
C SER A 104 -4.32 1.56 8.64
N PHE A 105 -5.50 2.01 9.09
CA PHE A 105 -6.22 3.13 8.47
C PHE A 105 -5.48 4.46 8.61
N ILE A 106 -4.91 4.77 9.79
CA ILE A 106 -4.06 5.96 9.97
C ILE A 106 -2.81 5.90 9.08
N LEU A 107 -2.13 4.76 9.05
CA LEU A 107 -0.92 4.57 8.25
C LEU A 107 -1.21 4.71 6.75
N GLU A 108 -2.35 4.19 6.31
CA GLU A 108 -2.85 4.40 4.94
C GLU A 108 -2.98 5.89 4.62
N HIS A 109 -3.59 6.69 5.50
CA HIS A 109 -3.79 8.12 5.28
C HIS A 109 -2.46 8.88 5.24
N PHE A 110 -1.52 8.57 6.14
CA PHE A 110 -0.17 9.14 6.13
C PHE A 110 0.58 8.86 4.83
N ILE A 111 0.51 7.61 4.34
CA ILE A 111 1.22 7.22 3.14
C ILE A 111 0.52 7.71 1.89
N GLN A 112 -0.80 7.85 1.85
CA GLN A 112 -1.54 8.30 0.65
C GLN A 112 -1.52 9.82 0.43
N THR A 113 -0.91 10.60 1.33
CA THR A 113 -0.73 12.06 1.19
C THR A 113 -0.06 12.48 -0.12
N LEU A 114 -0.47 13.63 -0.68
CA LEU A 114 0.12 14.20 -1.88
C LEU A 114 0.47 15.69 -1.68
N PRO A 115 1.76 16.07 -1.76
CA PRO A 115 2.94 15.23 -1.99
C PRO A 115 3.42 14.50 -0.71
N LEU A 116 3.77 13.22 -0.82
CA LEU A 116 4.52 12.51 0.22
C LEU A 116 5.98 12.91 0.10
N ASN A 117 6.45 13.78 1.00
CA ASN A 117 7.85 14.22 0.99
C ASN A 117 8.76 13.28 1.79
N ASP A 118 10.04 13.24 1.44
CA ASP A 118 11.03 12.35 2.05
C ASP A 118 11.17 12.54 3.56
N GLY A 119 11.05 13.77 4.04
CA GLY A 119 11.13 14.09 5.47
C GLY A 119 9.98 13.48 6.27
N HIS A 120 8.76 13.58 5.74
CA HIS A 120 7.54 13.02 6.32
C HIS A 120 7.59 11.50 6.28
N LEU A 121 7.96 10.91 5.13
CA LEU A 121 8.13 9.46 5.00
C LEU A 121 9.18 8.93 5.98
N LYS A 122 10.32 9.62 6.11
CA LYS A 122 11.37 9.26 7.06
C LYS A 122 10.86 9.32 8.50
N ALA A 123 10.14 10.39 8.88
CA ALA A 123 9.56 10.53 10.20
C ALA A 123 8.60 9.37 10.50
N ILE A 124 7.70 9.04 9.57
CA ILE A 124 6.77 7.92 9.71
C ILE A 124 7.53 6.61 9.90
N LEU A 125 8.45 6.28 8.99
CA LEU A 125 9.17 5.00 9.04
C LEU A 125 10.01 4.85 10.31
N THR A 126 10.73 5.90 10.70
CA THR A 126 11.53 5.89 11.94
C THR A 126 10.64 5.67 13.16
N THR A 127 9.56 6.44 13.31
CA THR A 127 8.63 6.29 14.43
C THR A 127 8.00 4.91 14.49
N ILE A 128 7.59 4.36 13.35
CA ILE A 128 6.96 3.03 13.29
C ILE A 128 7.93 1.92 13.71
N ILE A 129 9.18 2.00 13.26
CA ILE A 129 10.22 1.05 13.65
C ILE A 129 10.56 1.19 15.14
N GLU A 130 10.64 2.42 15.66
CA GLU A 130 10.85 2.68 17.09
C GLU A 130 9.72 2.11 17.95
N MET A 131 8.46 2.29 17.54
CA MET A 131 7.30 1.72 18.22
C MET A 131 7.33 0.18 18.23
N ASP A 132 7.70 -0.45 17.11
CA ASP A 132 7.85 -1.90 17.05
C ASP A 132 8.98 -2.39 17.97
N ILE A 133 10.12 -1.70 18.01
CA ILE A 133 11.24 -2.05 18.91
C ILE A 133 10.83 -1.92 20.38
N ASP A 134 10.14 -0.82 20.74
CA ASP A 134 9.63 -0.61 22.10
C ASP A 134 8.66 -1.72 22.51
N ASP A 135 7.76 -2.13 21.60
CA ASP A 135 6.80 -3.21 21.85
C ASP A 135 7.50 -4.58 21.99
N LEU A 136 8.54 -4.84 21.20
CA LEU A 136 9.36 -6.06 21.32
C LEU A 136 10.13 -6.09 22.64
N ALA A 137 10.71 -4.96 23.05
CA ALA A 137 11.43 -4.84 24.31
C ALA A 137 10.51 -5.09 25.52
N ARG A 138 9.27 -4.59 25.47
CA ARG A 138 8.25 -4.84 26.51
C ARG A 138 7.80 -6.29 26.58
N LYS A 139 7.80 -7.00 25.46
CA LYS A 139 7.34 -8.39 25.34
C LYS A 139 8.47 -9.42 25.43
N GLU A 140 9.70 -8.99 25.75
CA GLU A 140 10.90 -9.82 25.80
C GLU A 140 11.14 -10.62 24.50
N HIS A 141 10.74 -10.05 23.36
CA HIS A 141 10.92 -10.69 22.05
C HIS A 141 12.29 -10.37 21.45
N ASP A 142 12.79 -11.29 20.61
CA ASP A 142 14.07 -11.13 19.93
C ASP A 142 13.98 -10.09 18.80
N VAL A 143 14.71 -8.99 18.98
CA VAL A 143 14.86 -7.91 18.00
C VAL A 143 15.52 -8.41 16.71
N GLY A 144 16.41 -9.41 16.78
CA GLY A 144 17.04 -10.01 15.60
C GLY A 144 16.01 -10.59 14.63
N SER A 145 15.09 -11.42 15.16
CA SER A 145 13.99 -11.99 14.37
C SER A 145 13.07 -10.94 13.72
N TYR A 146 12.92 -9.77 14.33
CA TYR A 146 12.17 -8.66 13.76
C TYR A 146 12.89 -8.05 12.55
N PHE A 147 14.19 -7.79 12.65
CA PHE A 147 14.98 -7.30 11.52
C PHE A 147 14.97 -8.28 10.35
N ASP A 148 15.08 -9.59 10.61
CA ASP A 148 14.99 -10.61 9.56
C ASP A 148 13.64 -10.56 8.83
N LYS A 149 12.53 -10.47 9.57
CA LYS A 149 11.18 -10.31 9.00
C LYS A 149 11.05 -9.00 8.21
N LEU A 150 11.57 -7.91 8.74
CA LEU A 150 11.53 -6.59 8.12
C LEU A 150 12.31 -6.60 6.79
N MET A 151 13.50 -7.21 6.76
CA MET A 151 14.31 -7.34 5.56
C MET A 151 13.61 -8.17 4.46
N VAL A 152 12.92 -9.25 4.82
CA VAL A 152 12.11 -10.04 3.88
C VAL A 152 10.97 -9.20 3.29
N GLN A 153 10.29 -8.40 4.13
CA GLN A 153 9.20 -7.52 3.68
C GLN A 153 9.72 -6.38 2.78
N ILE A 154 10.86 -5.76 3.12
CA ILE A 154 11.48 -4.72 2.31
C ILE A 154 11.99 -5.26 0.98
N THR A 155 12.53 -6.47 0.95
CA THR A 155 12.93 -7.12 -0.31
C THR A 155 11.73 -7.29 -1.25
N SER A 156 10.52 -7.45 -0.69
CA SER A 156 9.28 -7.49 -1.47
C SER A 156 8.91 -6.14 -2.09
N LEU A 157 9.29 -5.00 -1.48
CA LEU A 157 9.19 -3.66 -2.10
C LEU A 157 10.11 -3.54 -3.33
N ASN A 158 11.25 -4.23 -3.30
CA ASN A 158 12.25 -4.20 -4.37
C ASN A 158 11.96 -5.15 -5.55
N LEU A 159 10.84 -5.88 -5.56
CA LEU A 159 10.49 -6.83 -6.62
C LEU A 159 9.95 -6.19 -7.92
N MET A 160 10.03 -4.87 -8.08
CA MET A 160 9.93 -4.22 -9.39
C MET A 160 11.13 -3.32 -9.69
N PRO A 161 12.29 -3.89 -10.07
CA PRO A 161 13.24 -3.21 -10.92
C PRO A 161 12.67 -3.17 -12.34
N SER A 162 12.54 -1.95 -12.86
CA SER A 162 12.35 -1.60 -14.26
C SER A 162 13.18 -2.49 -15.22
N GLU A 163 12.54 -3.46 -15.88
CA GLU A 163 12.98 -3.93 -17.19
C GLU A 163 12.29 -3.08 -18.27
N ARG A 164 12.76 -1.85 -18.45
CA ARG A 164 12.68 -1.20 -19.77
C ARG A 164 13.82 -1.73 -20.63
N GLY A 165 13.70 -3.02 -20.99
CA GLY A 165 14.33 -3.57 -22.19
C GLY A 165 13.57 -3.06 -23.41
N LEU A 166 13.84 -1.81 -23.80
CA LEU A 166 13.41 -1.29 -25.10
C LEU A 166 14.30 -1.93 -26.17
N VAL A 167 13.88 -3.09 -26.70
CA VAL A 167 14.38 -3.57 -27.99
C VAL A 167 13.64 -2.78 -29.08
N LYS A 168 14.34 -1.88 -29.78
CA LYS A 168 14.78 -2.09 -31.19
C LYS A 168 15.37 -0.80 -31.79
N GLY A 169 16.63 -0.86 -32.24
CA GLY A 169 17.22 0.13 -33.14
C GLY A 169 18.76 0.18 -33.14
N SER A 170 19.39 -0.80 -33.81
CA SER A 170 20.66 -0.76 -34.61
C SER A 170 21.82 0.18 -34.17
N THR A 171 23.08 -0.22 -33.97
CA THR A 171 23.99 -1.06 -34.78
C THR A 171 25.30 -1.37 -34.02
N SER A 172 25.90 -2.56 -34.28
CA SER A 172 27.35 -2.90 -34.21
C SER A 172 28.05 -2.89 -32.82
N SER A 173 28.84 -3.86 -32.35
CA SER A 173 29.49 -5.03 -32.97
C SER A 173 29.98 -6.00 -31.87
N THR A 174 29.97 -7.30 -32.19
CA THR A 174 31.03 -8.30 -31.91
C THR A 174 31.47 -8.55 -30.47
N TRP A 175 31.14 -9.72 -29.90
CA TRP A 175 32.10 -10.79 -29.59
C TRP A 175 31.42 -12.17 -29.65
N ARG A 176 32.15 -13.13 -30.18
CA ARG A 176 31.70 -14.44 -30.68
C ARG A 176 32.11 -15.56 -29.71
N ALA A 177 31.13 -16.43 -29.43
CA ALA A 177 31.10 -17.89 -29.27
C ALA A 177 32.25 -18.71 -28.65
N GLY A 178 31.84 -19.77 -27.93
CA GLY A 178 32.52 -21.06 -27.76
C GLY A 178 31.75 -21.96 -26.77
N CYS A 179 30.71 -22.67 -27.19
CA CYS A 179 30.67 -24.07 -27.68
C CYS A 179 30.42 -25.13 -26.59
N PHE A 180 29.25 -25.78 -26.69
CA PHE A 180 28.91 -27.07 -26.08
C PHE A 180 29.54 -28.23 -26.85
N SER A 181 29.87 -29.33 -26.17
CA SER A 181 29.67 -30.73 -26.63
C SER A 181 30.11 -31.74 -25.56
N GLY A 182 29.32 -32.82 -25.35
CA GLY A 182 29.85 -34.11 -24.90
C GLY A 182 29.05 -34.93 -23.86
N ASP A 183 27.92 -35.51 -24.29
CA ASP A 183 27.21 -36.75 -23.89
C ASP A 183 27.76 -37.76 -22.82
N GLN A 184 26.82 -38.32 -22.04
CA GLN A 184 26.48 -39.77 -21.82
C GLN A 184 26.23 -40.26 -20.36
N ALA A 185 25.00 -40.76 -20.16
CA ALA A 185 24.57 -41.99 -19.45
C ALA A 185 24.74 -42.21 -17.92
N GLU A 186 23.57 -42.33 -17.26
CA GLU A 186 23.18 -43.00 -15.97
C GLU A 186 23.71 -44.46 -15.81
N PRO A 187 23.78 -45.11 -14.60
CA PRO A 187 22.65 -45.22 -13.65
C PRO A 187 22.90 -45.35 -12.11
N VAL A 188 21.81 -45.09 -11.37
CA VAL A 188 21.44 -45.41 -9.98
C VAL A 188 21.93 -46.77 -9.42
N PRO A 189 22.17 -46.85 -8.08
CA PRO A 189 21.54 -47.95 -7.32
C PRO A 189 20.87 -47.51 -6.01
N CYS A 190 19.65 -47.99 -5.83
CA CYS A 190 18.86 -48.00 -4.60
C CYS A 190 19.53 -48.83 -3.50
N GLY A 191 19.47 -48.37 -2.25
CA GLY A 191 19.80 -49.16 -1.07
C GLY A 191 19.21 -48.57 0.21
N TYR A 192 18.10 -49.14 0.68
CA TYR A 192 17.66 -49.07 2.08
C TYR A 192 18.14 -50.34 2.81
N PRO A 193 18.44 -50.24 4.12
CA PRO A 193 17.60 -50.98 5.07
C PRO A 193 17.33 -50.27 6.41
N GLY A 194 16.05 -50.15 6.76
CA GLY A 194 15.45 -50.73 7.99
C GLY A 194 15.86 -50.30 9.41
N LEU A 195 14.87 -49.70 10.10
CA LEU A 195 14.50 -49.82 11.54
C LEU A 195 15.34 -49.15 12.65
N ARG A 196 14.81 -48.04 13.17
CA ARG A 196 14.45 -47.89 14.61
C ARG A 196 13.47 -46.72 14.83
N ASP A 197 12.38 -46.99 15.54
CA ASP A 197 11.31 -46.11 16.04
C ASP A 197 11.45 -45.99 17.58
N PRO A 198 10.63 -45.24 18.36
CA PRO A 198 10.01 -43.92 18.21
C PRO A 198 10.32 -43.00 19.45
N HIS A 199 9.66 -41.84 19.56
CA HIS A 199 9.60 -40.88 20.69
C HIS A 199 10.70 -39.80 20.81
N ARG A 200 10.41 -38.62 20.24
CA ARG A 200 10.28 -37.39 21.07
C ARG A 200 9.44 -36.34 20.34
N ASN A 201 8.21 -36.18 20.83
CA ASN A 201 7.39 -35.00 20.58
C ASN A 201 8.17 -33.75 21.00
N SER A 202 8.49 -32.90 20.03
CA SER A 202 8.59 -31.46 20.25
C SER A 202 7.68 -30.84 19.21
N LYS A 203 6.37 -30.90 19.48
CA LYS A 203 5.44 -29.88 19.01
C LYS A 203 5.97 -28.57 19.58
N ARG A 204 6.85 -27.89 18.82
CA ARG A 204 6.89 -26.44 18.92
C ARG A 204 5.57 -26.02 18.32
N ASP A 205 4.64 -25.70 19.19
CA ASP A 205 3.55 -24.82 18.81
C ASP A 205 4.23 -23.54 18.31
N ASN A 206 4.51 -23.50 17.00
CA ASN A 206 4.64 -22.25 16.27
C ASN A 206 3.24 -21.63 16.35
N LYS A 207 2.96 -21.04 17.51
CA LYS A 207 1.99 -19.97 17.59
C LYS A 207 2.63 -18.90 16.72
N GLU A 208 2.27 -18.91 15.43
CA GLU A 208 2.56 -17.79 14.55
C GLU A 208 2.14 -16.57 15.33
N ASP A 209 3.13 -15.77 15.69
CA ASP A 209 2.98 -14.50 16.34
C ASP A 209 2.15 -13.64 15.38
N ASN A 210 0.84 -13.74 15.54
CA ASN A 210 -0.18 -13.05 14.75
C ASN A 210 -0.28 -11.58 15.17
N GLY A 211 0.75 -11.06 15.85
CA GLY A 211 0.96 -9.64 16.04
C GLY A 211 1.22 -9.00 14.68
N GLU A 212 0.24 -8.28 14.16
CA GLU A 212 0.48 -7.32 13.08
C GLU A 212 1.32 -6.17 13.64
N ASN A 213 2.64 -6.32 13.56
CA ASN A 213 3.59 -5.25 13.90
C ASN A 213 3.37 -4.07 12.95
N HIS A 214 3.59 -2.85 13.44
CA HIS A 214 3.27 -1.60 12.74
C HIS A 214 4.01 -1.50 11.40
N SER A 215 5.24 -2.01 11.34
CA SER A 215 6.06 -2.03 10.13
C SER A 215 5.48 -2.91 9.02
N LYS A 216 4.77 -3.98 9.36
CA LYS A 216 4.09 -4.81 8.34
C LYS A 216 3.00 -4.01 7.66
N SER A 217 2.20 -3.27 8.43
CA SER A 217 1.12 -2.43 7.89
C SER A 217 1.67 -1.30 7.01
N ILE A 218 2.72 -0.59 7.45
CA ILE A 218 3.28 0.51 6.64
C ILE A 218 3.89 0.03 5.32
N ILE A 219 4.55 -1.14 5.31
CA ILE A 219 5.13 -1.71 4.09
C ILE A 219 4.04 -2.09 3.08
N ILE A 220 2.93 -2.66 3.54
CA ILE A 220 1.79 -2.98 2.67
C ILE A 220 1.23 -1.72 2.02
N GLU A 221 1.07 -0.62 2.77
CA GLU A 221 0.56 0.64 2.22
C GLU A 221 1.55 1.30 1.24
N LEU A 222 2.85 1.19 1.49
CA LEU A 222 3.88 1.65 0.56
C LEU A 222 3.85 0.86 -0.76
N LEU A 223 3.69 -0.47 -0.71
CA LEU A 223 3.53 -1.32 -1.91
C LEU A 223 2.31 -0.90 -2.75
N LYS A 224 1.18 -0.64 -2.09
CA LYS A 224 -0.05 -0.18 -2.75
C LYS A 224 0.17 1.16 -3.44
N ARG A 225 0.78 2.14 -2.74
CA ARG A 225 1.09 3.45 -3.32
C ARG A 225 2.04 3.32 -4.52
N GLN A 226 3.10 2.53 -4.41
CA GLN A 226 4.06 2.31 -5.50
C GLN A 226 3.37 1.73 -6.73
N THR A 227 2.50 0.74 -6.54
CA THR A 227 1.70 0.14 -7.62
C THR A 227 0.80 1.20 -8.28
N GLY A 228 0.10 2.02 -7.48
CA GLY A 228 -0.73 3.11 -7.99
C GLY A 228 0.05 4.14 -8.81
N VAL A 229 1.21 4.57 -8.31
CA VAL A 229 2.11 5.51 -9.03
C VAL A 229 2.60 4.91 -10.35
N ALA A 230 2.96 3.62 -10.37
CA ALA A 230 3.36 2.92 -11.58
C ALA A 230 2.23 2.86 -12.62
N CYS A 231 0.99 2.56 -12.20
CA CYS A 231 -0.19 2.55 -13.07
C CYS A 231 -0.47 3.93 -13.69
N ILE A 232 -0.39 5.00 -12.90
CA ILE A 232 -0.58 6.38 -13.40
C ILE A 232 0.50 6.73 -14.42
N SER A 233 1.75 6.33 -14.17
CA SER A 233 2.87 6.52 -15.11
C SER A 233 2.66 5.79 -16.44
N LEU A 234 2.19 4.53 -16.39
CA LEU A 234 1.83 3.76 -17.58
C LEU A 234 0.71 4.42 -18.39
N LEU A 235 -0.34 4.91 -17.71
CA LEU A 235 -1.43 5.66 -18.36
C LEU A 235 -0.92 6.94 -19.01
N GLY A 236 -0.04 7.68 -18.33
CA GLY A 236 0.61 8.87 -18.89
C GLY A 236 1.34 8.56 -20.19
N MET A 237 2.19 7.52 -20.20
CA MET A 237 2.88 7.09 -21.42
C MET A 237 1.92 6.70 -22.55
N GLY A 238 0.82 6.01 -22.22
CA GLY A 238 -0.21 5.67 -23.20
C GLY A 238 -0.88 6.90 -23.82
N LEU A 239 -1.18 7.91 -22.99
CA LEU A 239 -1.75 9.18 -23.45
C LEU A 239 -0.76 9.98 -24.31
N ASP A 240 0.52 9.98 -23.97
CA ASP A 240 1.58 10.62 -24.77
C ASP A 240 1.66 10.00 -26.18
N ILE A 241 1.63 8.67 -26.28
CA ILE A 241 1.60 7.94 -27.55
C ILE A 241 0.35 8.32 -28.37
N LEU A 242 -0.82 8.35 -27.73
CA LEU A 242 -2.07 8.73 -28.41
C LEU A 242 -2.02 10.18 -28.92
N SER A 243 -1.43 11.09 -28.14
CA SER A 243 -1.22 12.49 -28.52
C SER A 243 -0.29 12.63 -29.73
N GLU A 244 0.81 11.87 -29.77
CA GLU A 244 1.73 11.82 -30.91
C GLU A 244 1.03 11.30 -32.18
N ILE A 245 0.22 10.26 -32.07
CA ILE A 245 -0.56 9.72 -33.21
C ILE A 245 -1.57 10.76 -33.72
N ALA A 246 -2.29 11.43 -32.81
CA ALA A 246 -3.30 12.43 -33.18
C ALA A 246 -2.68 13.64 -33.88
N THR A 247 -1.55 14.14 -33.39
CA THR A 247 -0.82 15.26 -34.01
C THR A 247 -0.26 14.89 -35.38
N ARG A 248 0.26 13.67 -35.56
CA ARG A 248 0.73 13.16 -36.85
C ARG A 248 -0.39 13.05 -37.89
N ASN A 249 -1.56 12.56 -37.50
CA ASN A 249 -2.70 12.42 -38.41
C ASN A 249 -3.28 13.78 -38.85
N ASN A 250 -3.26 14.79 -37.96
CA ASN A 250 -3.66 16.14 -38.31
C ASN A 250 -2.66 16.84 -39.25
N SER A 251 -1.36 16.51 -39.14
CA SER A 251 -0.33 17.02 -40.05
C SER A 251 -0.50 16.46 -41.47
N LEU A 252 -0.75 15.15 -41.61
CA LEU A 252 -0.95 14.49 -42.91
C LEU A 252 -2.23 14.91 -43.64
N GLY A 253 -3.25 15.39 -42.92
CA GLY A 253 -4.46 15.95 -43.52
C GLY A 253 -4.29 17.34 -44.13
N SER A 254 -3.17 18.03 -43.84
CA SER A 254 -2.90 19.38 -44.35
C SER A 254 -2.04 19.41 -45.62
N GLU A 255 -1.27 18.33 -45.90
CA GLU A 255 -0.37 18.25 -47.06
C GLU A 255 -1.07 17.83 -48.36
N THR A 256 -2.29 17.28 -48.28
CA THR A 256 -3.06 16.83 -49.45
C THR A 256 -3.86 17.93 -50.15
N LEU A 257 -3.86 19.16 -49.62
CA LEU A 257 -4.58 20.30 -50.24
C LEU A 257 -3.66 21.32 -50.94
N SER A 258 -2.33 21.12 -50.95
CA SER A 258 -1.39 22.11 -51.54
C SER A 258 -0.75 21.69 -52.87
N SER A 259 -1.19 20.59 -53.49
CA SER A 259 -0.55 20.03 -54.70
C SER A 259 -1.51 19.78 -55.86
N GLU A 260 -2.51 20.63 -56.07
CA GLU A 260 -3.31 20.63 -57.32
C GLU A 260 -3.69 22.06 -57.72
N GLU A 261 -2.75 22.84 -58.25
CA GLU A 261 -3.06 23.86 -59.27
C GLU A 261 -1.76 24.46 -59.83
N SER A 262 -1.30 23.94 -60.99
CA SER A 262 -0.85 24.75 -62.14
C SER A 262 -0.12 23.89 -63.17
N SER A 263 -0.84 23.34 -64.14
CA SER A 263 -0.29 23.06 -65.48
C SER A 263 -1.39 23.21 -66.53
N SER A 264 -1.75 24.47 -66.82
CA SER A 264 -2.46 24.79 -68.05
C SER A 264 -1.44 24.84 -69.18
N THR A 265 -1.49 23.83 -70.05
CA THR A 265 -0.71 23.66 -71.27
C THR A 265 -1.10 24.68 -72.33
N ASP A 266 -0.11 25.38 -72.87
CA ASP A 266 -0.18 26.04 -74.18
C ASP A 266 -0.38 24.99 -75.28
N ILE A 267 -1.41 25.18 -76.11
CA ILE A 267 -1.56 24.48 -77.40
C ILE A 267 -1.48 25.55 -78.48
N ASP A 268 -0.43 25.43 -79.28
CA ASP A 268 -0.10 26.21 -80.45
C ASP A 268 -0.80 25.57 -81.68
N VAL A 269 -1.66 26.31 -82.38
CA VAL A 269 -2.11 25.98 -83.76
C VAL A 269 -2.37 27.28 -84.54
N MET A 270 -1.52 27.49 -85.55
CA MET A 270 -1.68 28.25 -86.82
C MET A 270 -2.50 29.54 -86.86
#